data_AF-A0AAN0JQL2-F1
#
_entry.id   AF-A0AAN0JQL2-F1
#
_cell.length_a   1.000
_cell.length_b   1.000
_cell.length_c   1.000
_cell.angle_alpha   90.00
_cell.angle_beta   90.00
_cell.angle_gamma   90.00
#
_symmetry.space_group_name_H-M   'P 1'
#
loop_
_entity.id
_entity.type
_entity.pdbx_description
1 polymer ?
#
loop_
_entity_poly.entity_id
_entity_poly.type
_entity_poly.pdbx_seq_one_letter_code
_entity_poly.pdbx_strand_id
1 'polypeptide(L)'
;IIIIIGRIHWIDKERLTQFIMATQDDETGGFSDRPGDMVDPFHTLFGLAGLSLLGNRQIKGVNPIFCLPQNVIERLELDYELLKE
;
A
#
# COMPACT_ATOMS: atom_id res chain seq x y z
N ILE A 1 0.70 -7.73 6.95
CA ILE A 1 0.52 -8.40 8.27
C ILE A 1 -0.28 -7.53 9.24
N ILE A 2 0.20 -6.34 9.64
CA ILE A 2 -0.46 -5.48 10.66
C ILE A 2 -1.95 -5.21 10.35
N ILE A 3 -2.30 -4.98 9.09
CA ILE A 3 -3.70 -4.80 8.64
C ILE A 3 -4.50 -6.09 8.73
N ILE A 4 -3.91 -7.21 8.32
CA ILE A 4 -4.55 -8.54 8.36
C ILE A 4 -4.94 -8.91 9.80
N ILE A 5 -4.12 -8.52 10.77
CA ILE A 5 -4.37 -8.76 12.19
C ILE A 5 -5.20 -7.67 12.89
N GLY A 6 -5.75 -6.70 12.15
CA GLY A 6 -6.57 -5.64 12.73
C GLY A 6 -5.80 -4.72 13.69
N ARG A 7 -4.52 -4.41 13.41
CA ARG A 7 -3.67 -3.58 14.28
C ARG A 7 -3.05 -2.38 13.58
N ILE A 8 -3.69 -1.87 12.53
CA ILE A 8 -3.17 -0.73 11.75
C ILE A 8 -3.00 0.56 12.57
N HIS A 9 -3.71 0.67 13.70
CA HIS A 9 -3.57 1.77 14.65
C HIS A 9 -2.28 1.72 15.49
N TRP A 10 -1.50 0.62 15.45
CA TRP A 10 -0.21 0.52 16.14
C TRP A 10 0.91 1.31 15.46
N ILE A 11 0.70 1.76 14.22
CA ILE A 11 1.68 2.55 13.48
C ILE A 11 1.22 3.99 13.29
N ASP A 12 2.19 4.89 13.20
CA ASP A 12 1.99 6.28 12.81
C ASP A 12 1.79 6.35 11.28
N LYS A 13 0.54 6.54 10.85
CA LYS A 13 0.16 6.49 9.43
C LYS A 13 0.71 7.68 8.68
N GLU A 14 0.71 8.85 9.30
CA GLU A 14 1.16 10.10 8.73
C GLU A 14 2.67 10.04 8.44
N ARG A 15 3.47 9.58 9.41
CA ARG A 15 4.92 9.42 9.22
C ARG A 15 5.26 8.37 8.17
N LEU A 16 4.54 7.24 8.15
CA LEU A 16 4.77 6.22 7.11
C LEU A 16 4.37 6.74 5.72
N THR A 17 3.29 7.50 5.61
CA THR A 17 2.88 8.15 4.36
C THR A 17 3.97 9.11 3.88
N GLN A 18 4.50 9.96 4.76
CA GLN A 18 5.59 10.87 4.43
C GLN A 18 6.84 10.12 3.96
N PHE A 19 7.20 9.01 4.61
CA PHE A 19 8.33 8.18 4.21
C PHE A 19 8.14 7.60 2.80
N ILE A 20 6.97 7.01 2.50
CA ILE A 20 6.69 6.43 1.18
C ILE A 20 6.75 7.53 0.10
N MET A 21 6.15 8.70 0.35
CA MET A 21 6.22 9.82 -0.59
C MET A 21 7.65 10.31 -0.82
N ALA A 22 8.52 10.23 0.19
CA ALA A 22 9.93 10.60 0.05
C ALA A 22 10.75 9.61 -0.82
N THR A 23 10.23 8.41 -1.13
CA THR A 23 10.88 7.47 -2.06
C THR A 23 10.39 7.64 -3.51
N GLN A 24 9.50 8.59 -3.77
CA GLN A 24 9.04 8.91 -5.11
C GLN A 24 10.12 9.68 -5.89
N ASP A 25 10.29 9.35 -7.16
CA ASP A 25 11.08 10.17 -8.09
C ASP A 25 10.17 11.20 -8.78
N ASP A 26 10.45 12.48 -8.57
CA ASP A 26 9.65 13.59 -9.09
C ASP A 26 9.90 13.88 -10.59
N GLU A 27 10.99 13.36 -11.17
CA GLU A 27 11.34 13.55 -12.58
C GLU A 27 10.81 12.41 -13.45
N THR A 28 11.04 11.16 -13.04
CA THR A 28 10.65 9.97 -13.82
C THR A 28 9.38 9.30 -13.33
N GLY A 29 8.89 9.66 -12.14
CA GLY A 29 7.84 8.92 -11.45
C GLY A 29 8.34 7.59 -10.89
N GLY A 30 7.43 6.84 -10.26
CA GLY A 30 7.75 5.58 -9.59
C GLY A 30 8.26 5.77 -8.15
N PHE A 31 8.45 4.66 -7.46
CA PHE A 31 8.99 4.61 -6.10
C PHE A 31 10.20 3.68 -6.05
N SER A 32 11.15 4.00 -5.19
CA SER A 32 12.31 3.17 -4.84
C SER A 32 12.17 2.61 -3.41
N ASP A 33 13.15 1.83 -2.98
CA ASP A 33 13.21 1.27 -1.63
C ASP A 33 13.55 2.33 -0.56
N ARG A 34 14.33 3.35 -0.90
CA ARG A 34 14.68 4.48 -0.02
C ARG A 34 14.77 5.81 -0.77
N PRO A 35 14.62 6.95 -0.09
CA PRO A 35 14.75 8.26 -0.73
C PRO A 35 16.07 8.43 -1.47
N GLY A 36 16.00 8.79 -2.74
CA GLY A 36 17.16 9.03 -3.61
C GLY A 36 17.73 7.79 -4.30
N ASP A 37 17.25 6.58 -3.99
CA ASP A 37 17.61 5.36 -4.73
C ASP A 37 16.83 5.26 -6.06
N MET A 38 17.32 4.43 -6.99
CA MET A 38 16.71 4.23 -8.29
C MET A 38 15.34 3.54 -8.16
N VAL A 39 14.33 4.08 -8.84
CA VAL A 39 12.98 3.52 -8.85
C VAL A 39 12.88 2.23 -9.66
N ASP A 40 11.92 1.39 -9.29
CA ASP A 40 11.59 0.19 -10.07
C ASP A 40 10.10 -0.16 -9.97
N PRO A 41 9.58 -1.03 -10.86
CA PRO A 41 8.17 -1.42 -10.84
C PRO A 41 7.74 -2.13 -9.55
N PHE A 42 8.65 -2.82 -8.86
CA PHE A 42 8.35 -3.60 -7.67
C PHE A 42 8.10 -2.69 -6.46
N HIS A 43 9.00 -1.73 -6.21
CA HIS A 43 8.81 -0.73 -5.16
C HIS A 43 7.69 0.25 -5.51
N THR A 44 7.48 0.54 -6.80
CA THR A 44 6.32 1.32 -7.25
C THR A 44 4.99 0.65 -6.89
N LEU A 45 4.85 -0.66 -7.11
CA LEU A 45 3.67 -1.42 -6.70
C LEU A 45 3.43 -1.31 -5.18
N PHE A 46 4.47 -1.50 -4.37
CA PHE A 46 4.33 -1.49 -2.92
C PHE A 46 4.17 -0.10 -2.31
N GLY A 47 4.74 0.94 -2.92
CA GLY A 47 4.48 2.33 -2.55
C GLY A 47 3.00 2.67 -2.73
N LEU A 48 2.44 2.39 -3.92
CA LEU A 48 1.03 2.63 -4.21
C LEU A 48 0.09 1.77 -3.33
N ALA A 49 0.41 0.49 -3.15
CA ALA A 49 -0.37 -0.41 -2.29
C ALA A 49 -0.34 0.06 -0.84
N GLY A 50 0.82 0.45 -0.32
CA GLY A 50 0.99 1.01 1.01
C GLY A 50 0.15 2.26 1.21
N LEU A 51 0.22 3.22 0.28
CA LEU A 51 -0.58 4.45 0.33
C LEU A 51 -2.09 4.17 0.29
N SER A 52 -2.54 3.23 -0.54
CA SER A 52 -3.94 2.79 -0.57
C SER A 52 -4.39 2.22 0.78
N LEU A 53 -3.60 1.32 1.36
CA LEU A 53 -3.85 0.70 2.65
C LEU A 53 -3.80 1.67 3.84
N LEU A 54 -3.07 2.78 3.69
CA LEU A 54 -3.02 3.88 4.66
C LEU A 54 -4.20 4.85 4.52
N GLY A 55 -5.05 4.68 3.51
CA GLY A 55 -6.30 5.43 3.35
C GLY A 55 -6.27 6.49 2.25
N ASN A 56 -5.29 6.48 1.36
CA ASN A 56 -5.29 7.39 0.20
C ASN A 56 -6.44 7.05 -0.77
N ARG A 57 -7.44 7.94 -0.84
CA ARG A 57 -8.66 7.77 -1.63
C ARG A 57 -8.49 7.99 -3.13
N GLN A 58 -7.34 8.50 -3.57
CA GLN A 58 -7.03 8.65 -5.01
C GLN A 58 -6.59 7.33 -5.63
N ILE A 59 -6.17 6.36 -4.81
CA ILE A 59 -5.75 5.03 -5.23
C ILE A 59 -6.89 4.05 -4.94
N LYS A 60 -7.14 3.12 -5.86
CA LYS A 60 -8.13 2.06 -5.63
C LYS A 60 -7.76 1.27 -4.39
N GLY A 61 -8.75 0.83 -3.62
CA GLY A 61 -8.53 -0.01 -2.45
C GLY A 61 -7.76 -1.28 -2.83
N VAL A 62 -6.74 -1.62 -2.06
CA VAL A 62 -5.93 -2.84 -2.23
C VAL A 62 -6.29 -3.85 -1.15
N ASN A 63 -6.45 -5.10 -1.56
CA ASN A 63 -6.60 -6.20 -0.62
C ASN A 63 -5.24 -6.54 0.01
N PRO A 64 -5.12 -6.52 1.36
CA PRO A 64 -3.84 -6.69 2.04
C PRO A 64 -3.29 -8.13 2.05
N ILE A 65 -4.09 -9.12 1.64
CA ILE A 65 -3.67 -10.54 1.56
C ILE A 65 -3.11 -10.82 0.17
N PHE A 66 -3.77 -10.36 -0.89
CA PHE A 66 -3.39 -10.66 -2.26
C PHE A 66 -2.55 -9.56 -2.93
N CYS A 67 -2.48 -8.36 -2.35
CA CYS A 67 -1.87 -7.18 -2.98
C CYS A 67 -2.46 -6.87 -4.38
N LEU A 68 -3.76 -7.10 -4.52
CA LEU A 68 -4.53 -6.83 -5.75
C LEU A 68 -5.63 -5.81 -5.46
N PRO A 69 -6.18 -5.14 -6.49
CA PRO A 69 -7.33 -4.26 -6.32
C PRO A 69 -8.52 -5.00 -5.69
N GLN A 70 -9.11 -4.40 -4.67
CA GLN A 70 -10.20 -4.99 -3.89
C GLN A 70 -11.40 -5.38 -4.77
N ASN A 71 -11.71 -4.57 -5.78
CA ASN A 71 -12.79 -4.87 -6.73
C ASN A 71 -12.52 -6.12 -7.61
N VAL A 72 -11.26 -6.52 -7.80
CA VAL A 72 -10.91 -7.75 -8.52
C VAL A 72 -11.13 -8.98 -7.64
N ILE A 73 -10.81 -8.87 -6.35
CA ILE A 73 -11.08 -9.92 -5.35
C ILE A 73 -12.58 -10.17 -5.24
N GLU A 74 -13.38 -9.09 -5.16
CA GLU A 74 -14.85 -9.15 -5.14
C GLU A 74 -15.41 -9.77 -6.41
N ARG A 75 -14.92 -9.36 -7.59
CA ARG A 75 -15.36 -9.91 -8.88
C ARG A 75 -15.06 -11.40 -9.03
N LEU A 76 -13.96 -11.87 -8.43
CA LEU A 76 -13.54 -13.27 -8.50
C LEU A 76 -14.09 -14.12 -7.35
N GLU A 77 -14.86 -13.51 -6.43
CA GLU A 77 -15.46 -14.19 -5.27
C GLU A 77 -14.43 -14.97 -4.45
N LEU A 78 -13.23 -14.39 -4.27
CA LEU A 78 -12.17 -15.04 -3.51
C LEU A 78 -12.43 -14.89 -2.01
N ASP A 79 -12.44 -16.01 -1.31
CA ASP A 79 -12.58 -16.04 0.15
C ASP A 79 -11.30 -15.59 0.84
N TYR A 80 -11.46 -14.72 1.84
CA TYR A 80 -10.40 -14.33 2.76
C TYR A 80 -10.99 -13.76 4.05
N GLU A 81 -10.19 -13.78 5.13
CA GLU A 81 -10.59 -13.26 6.43
C GLU A 81 -9.57 -12.23 6.92
N LEU A 82 -10.08 -11.13 7.49
CA LEU A 82 -9.31 -10.14 8.22
C LEU A 82 -9.76 -10.18 9.67
N LEU A 83 -8.81 -10.14 10.60
CA LEU A 83 -9.13 -9.95 12.01
C LEU A 83 -9.71 -8.55 12.19
N LYS A 84 -10.88 -8.49 12.83
CA LYS A 84 -11.52 -7.24 13.23
C LYS A 84 -10.88 -6.78 14.55
N GLU A 85 -10.87 -5.46 14.77
CA GLU A 85 -10.43 -4.87 16.03
C GLU A 85 -11.26 -5.37 17.22
#